data_AF-A0A7R9TEG1-F1
#
_entry.id   AF-A0A7R9TEG1-F1
#
_cell.length_a   1.000
_cell.length_b   1.000
_cell.length_c   1.000
_cell.angle_alpha   90.00
_cell.angle_beta   90.00
_cell.angle_gamma   90.00
#
_symmetry.space_group_name_H-M   'P 1'
#
loop_
_entity.id
_entity.type
_entity.pdbx_description
1 polymer ?
#
loop_
_entity_poly.entity_id
_entity_poly.type
_entity_poly.pdbx_seq_one_letter_code
_entity_poly.pdbx_strand_id
1 'polypeptide(L)'
;MQSERDRLLLLEDVLGARVVGQPAAVTAVTEAVQRSRAGLADPNKPLGSFMFMGPTGVGKTELCKALASFLFDSEDAMVRIDMSEYMEKFAVSRLLGAPPGYVGYEEGGQLTEAVRRRPYTVVLLDEMEKAHADVFNVLLQILDDGRVTDSQGRTVSFANTVIIMTSNLGSTEIMDTIESMPDGADRAARYELLRERVMGVAQGFFRPEFINRVDEFVVFEPLQREQMRDIVKLQADRLAKRIEAKKMSMTITDAALDHLSEVGYDVRYGARPVKRVIQQRLETPLAQALLRGDFAEGDGILVDFDDTADESARKVTFVRLPGAARVDDSGSDSDGGSSADDARGPSSWGAPATSTVSQGPSGAAPAAYDW
;
A
#
# COMPACT_ATOMS: atom_id res chain seq x y z
N MET A 1 -4.93 20.62 15.91
CA MET A 1 -5.56 19.81 14.86
C MET A 1 -5.25 20.50 13.55
N GLN A 2 -4.59 19.80 12.62
CA GLN A 2 -4.33 20.32 11.27
C GLN A 2 -5.66 20.45 10.53
N SER A 3 -5.91 21.56 9.82
CA SER A 3 -7.18 21.71 9.10
C SER A 3 -7.23 20.76 7.90
N GLU A 4 -8.43 20.34 7.46
CA GLU A 4 -8.60 19.52 6.24
C GLU A 4 -7.92 20.16 5.02
N ARG A 5 -7.91 21.51 4.97
CA ARG A 5 -7.20 22.28 3.95
C ARG A 5 -5.70 22.08 4.01
N ASP A 6 -5.10 22.22 5.19
CA ASP A 6 -3.65 22.03 5.37
C ASP A 6 -3.24 20.59 5.06
N ARG A 7 -4.10 19.61 5.35
CA ARG A 7 -3.88 18.22 4.97
C ARG A 7 -3.86 18.10 3.45
N LEU A 8 -4.88 18.61 2.75
CA LEU A 8 -4.99 18.53 1.29
C LEU A 8 -3.84 19.21 0.53
N LEU A 9 -3.23 20.25 1.09
CA LEU A 9 -2.05 20.89 0.50
C LEU A 9 -0.81 19.98 0.51
N LEU A 10 -0.75 19.00 1.41
CA LEU A 10 0.32 18.00 1.50
C LEU A 10 0.02 16.71 0.72
N LEU A 11 -1.10 16.67 -0.02
CA LEU A 11 -1.56 15.45 -0.69
C LEU A 11 -0.51 14.91 -1.67
N GLU A 12 0.08 15.78 -2.50
CA GLU A 12 1.09 15.38 -3.48
C GLU A 12 2.33 14.77 -2.82
N ASP A 13 2.84 15.39 -1.76
CA ASP A 13 4.00 14.87 -1.00
C ASP A 13 3.70 13.50 -0.38
N VAL A 14 2.51 13.33 0.22
CA VAL A 14 2.12 12.08 0.87
C VAL A 14 1.94 10.96 -0.16
N LEU A 15 1.32 11.26 -1.31
CA LEU A 15 1.18 10.30 -2.39
C LEU A 15 2.54 9.97 -3.03
N GLY A 16 3.39 10.97 -3.29
CA GLY A 16 4.71 10.82 -3.90
C GLY A 16 5.70 10.03 -3.03
N ALA A 17 5.62 10.17 -1.71
CA ALA A 17 6.42 9.36 -0.78
C ALA A 17 6.07 7.86 -0.83
N ARG A 18 4.87 7.52 -1.31
CA ARG A 18 4.37 6.14 -1.38
C ARG A 18 4.40 5.56 -2.80
N VAL A 19 4.18 6.39 -3.82
CA VAL A 19 4.13 6.01 -5.23
C VAL A 19 5.37 6.52 -5.94
N VAL A 20 6.39 5.66 -5.95
CA VAL A 20 7.70 5.99 -6.51
C VAL A 20 7.65 6.02 -8.04
N GLY A 21 8.28 7.04 -8.62
CA GLY A 21 8.56 7.09 -10.06
C GLY A 21 7.41 7.57 -10.93
N GLN A 22 6.29 8.01 -10.35
CA GLN A 22 5.08 8.42 -11.08
C GLN A 22 4.64 9.86 -10.76
N PRO A 23 5.53 10.88 -10.91
CA PRO A 23 5.21 12.25 -10.50
C PRO A 23 3.98 12.81 -11.24
N ALA A 24 3.91 12.65 -12.56
CA ALA A 24 2.77 13.15 -13.34
C ALA A 24 1.44 12.54 -12.91
N ALA A 25 1.43 11.25 -12.52
CA ALA A 25 0.23 10.59 -12.02
C ALA A 25 -0.20 11.11 -10.65
N VAL A 26 0.78 11.34 -9.76
CA VAL A 26 0.53 11.91 -8.44
C VAL A 26 0.00 13.34 -8.56
N THR A 27 0.62 14.18 -9.39
CA THR A 27 0.20 15.57 -9.63
C THR A 27 -1.23 15.62 -10.19
N ALA A 28 -1.52 14.86 -11.25
CA ALA A 28 -2.85 14.86 -11.87
C ALA A 28 -3.98 14.46 -10.90
N VAL A 29 -3.76 13.42 -10.08
CA VAL A 29 -4.72 13.00 -9.06
C VAL A 29 -4.87 14.06 -7.97
N THR A 30 -3.75 14.64 -7.52
CA THR A 30 -3.74 15.67 -6.49
C THR A 30 -4.55 16.88 -6.92
N GLU A 31 -4.27 17.43 -8.11
CA GLU A 31 -4.94 18.62 -8.63
C GLU A 31 -6.46 18.41 -8.79
N ALA A 32 -6.87 17.27 -9.34
CA ALA A 32 -8.29 16.94 -9.49
C ALA A 32 -9.02 16.84 -8.13
N VAL A 33 -8.42 16.14 -7.15
CA VAL A 33 -8.98 16.02 -5.80
C VAL A 33 -9.03 17.37 -5.08
N GLN A 34 -7.99 18.19 -5.20
CA GLN A 34 -7.95 19.54 -4.63
C GLN A 34 -9.01 20.45 -5.26
N ARG A 35 -9.20 20.41 -6.59
CA ARG A 35 -10.27 21.16 -7.28
C ARG A 35 -11.64 20.79 -6.74
N SER A 36 -11.91 19.50 -6.57
CA SER A 36 -13.18 19.02 -6.02
C SER A 36 -13.39 19.47 -4.57
N ARG A 37 -12.38 19.31 -3.70
CA ARG A 37 -12.44 19.70 -2.28
C ARG A 37 -12.47 21.21 -2.06
N ALA A 38 -11.97 22.00 -3.01
CA ALA A 38 -12.11 23.45 -3.02
C ALA A 38 -13.53 23.92 -3.41
N GLY A 39 -14.44 23.00 -3.79
CA GLY A 39 -15.79 23.32 -4.23
C GLY A 39 -15.84 23.90 -5.65
N LEU A 40 -14.79 23.68 -6.46
CA LEU A 40 -14.72 24.14 -7.85
C LEU A 40 -15.25 23.12 -8.86
N ALA A 41 -15.45 21.87 -8.43
CA ALA A 41 -16.05 20.81 -9.24
C ALA A 41 -17.58 20.73 -9.04
N ASP A 42 -18.27 20.05 -9.94
CA ASP A 42 -19.71 19.76 -9.81
C ASP A 42 -19.95 18.87 -8.58
N PRO A 43 -20.74 19.31 -7.58
CA PRO A 43 -20.98 18.56 -6.35
C PRO A 43 -21.80 17.29 -6.55
N ASN A 44 -22.45 17.11 -7.72
CA ASN A 44 -23.21 15.90 -8.01
C ASN A 44 -22.36 14.80 -8.60
N LYS A 45 -21.16 15.11 -9.12
CA LYS A 45 -20.27 14.16 -9.79
C LYS A 45 -19.26 13.56 -8.81
N PRO A 46 -18.60 12.44 -9.16
CA PRO A 46 -17.49 11.92 -8.38
C PRO A 46 -16.42 12.99 -8.13
N LEU A 47 -15.68 12.84 -7.02
CA LEU A 47 -14.60 13.77 -6.64
C LEU A 47 -13.49 13.83 -7.68
N GLY A 48 -13.37 12.79 -8.50
CA GLY A 48 -12.52 12.72 -9.68
C GLY A 48 -12.68 11.38 -10.35
N SER A 49 -12.48 11.36 -11.66
CA SER A 49 -12.52 10.17 -12.50
C SER A 49 -11.25 10.07 -13.34
N PHE A 50 -10.54 8.94 -13.20
CA PHE A 50 -9.22 8.76 -13.80
C PHE A 50 -9.16 7.47 -14.61
N MET A 51 -8.49 7.53 -15.76
CA MET A 51 -8.05 6.35 -16.50
C MET A 51 -6.54 6.20 -16.40
N PHE A 52 -6.08 5.22 -15.63
CA PHE A 52 -4.68 4.89 -15.43
C PHE A 52 -4.20 3.91 -16.49
N MET A 53 -3.41 4.41 -17.42
CA MET A 53 -2.87 3.68 -18.56
C MET A 53 -1.41 3.34 -18.30
N GLY A 54 -0.97 2.12 -18.61
CA GLY A 54 0.44 1.75 -18.53
C GLY A 54 0.67 0.27 -18.26
N PRO A 55 1.92 -0.18 -18.16
CA PRO A 55 2.23 -1.58 -17.94
C PRO A 55 1.83 -2.06 -16.55
N THR A 56 1.94 -3.37 -16.32
CA THR A 56 1.63 -3.94 -15.01
C THR A 56 2.74 -3.65 -14.00
N GLY A 57 2.38 -3.49 -12.72
CA GLY A 57 3.36 -3.38 -11.64
C GLY A 57 4.08 -2.04 -11.50
N VAL A 58 3.61 -0.99 -12.18
CA VAL A 58 4.20 0.37 -12.15
C VAL A 58 3.67 1.29 -11.06
N GLY A 59 2.61 0.89 -10.33
CA GLY A 59 2.08 1.67 -9.20
C GLY A 59 0.62 2.11 -9.31
N LYS A 60 -0.10 1.76 -10.40
CA LYS A 60 -1.53 2.10 -10.60
C LYS A 60 -2.40 1.80 -9.36
N THR A 61 -2.37 0.56 -8.88
CA THR A 61 -3.12 0.14 -7.69
C THR A 61 -2.56 0.73 -6.39
N GLU A 62 -1.26 0.98 -6.31
CA GLU A 62 -0.65 1.56 -5.10
C GLU A 62 -1.09 3.02 -4.92
N LEU A 63 -1.22 3.78 -6.02
CA LEU A 63 -1.78 5.13 -5.99
C LEU A 63 -3.23 5.14 -5.52
N CYS A 64 -4.04 4.15 -5.92
CA CYS A 64 -5.41 3.99 -5.43
C CYS A 64 -5.44 3.80 -3.91
N LYS A 65 -4.59 2.91 -3.37
CA LYS A 65 -4.50 2.65 -1.94
C LYS A 65 -3.96 3.84 -1.15
N ALA A 66 -2.94 4.52 -1.69
CA ALA A 66 -2.40 5.74 -1.12
C ALA A 66 -3.49 6.80 -1.00
N LEU A 67 -4.28 6.98 -2.07
CA LEU A 67 -5.39 7.92 -2.10
C LEU A 67 -6.52 7.54 -1.13
N ALA A 68 -6.89 6.26 -1.07
CA ALA A 68 -7.90 5.77 -0.12
C ALA A 68 -7.46 6.00 1.33
N SER A 69 -6.22 5.66 1.65
CA SER A 69 -5.62 5.91 2.96
C SER A 69 -5.58 7.38 3.31
N PHE A 70 -5.31 8.25 2.34
CA PHE A 70 -5.24 9.68 2.57
C PHE A 70 -6.62 10.32 2.74
N LEU A 71 -7.57 10.03 1.86
CA LEU A 71 -8.87 10.71 1.84
C LEU A 71 -9.86 10.13 2.85
N PHE A 72 -9.74 8.85 3.15
CA PHE A 72 -10.73 8.09 3.93
C PHE A 72 -10.10 7.34 5.11
N ASP A 73 -8.87 7.72 5.47
CA ASP A 73 -8.11 7.22 6.63
C ASP A 73 -7.92 5.69 6.66
N SER A 74 -8.09 5.02 5.51
CA SER A 74 -8.08 3.57 5.40
C SER A 74 -7.77 3.11 3.98
N GLU A 75 -6.78 2.22 3.80
CA GLU A 75 -6.53 1.57 2.50
C GLU A 75 -7.71 0.70 2.06
N ASP A 76 -8.46 0.14 3.02
CA ASP A 76 -9.66 -0.66 2.79
C ASP A 76 -10.89 0.21 2.41
N ALA A 77 -10.74 1.53 2.33
CA ALA A 77 -11.74 2.44 1.76
C ALA A 77 -11.71 2.39 0.22
N MET A 78 -11.70 1.18 -0.31
CA MET A 78 -11.59 0.92 -1.73
C MET A 78 -12.48 -0.25 -2.12
N VAL A 79 -13.36 -0.02 -3.09
CA VAL A 79 -14.13 -1.06 -3.76
C VAL A 79 -13.36 -1.43 -5.01
N ARG A 80 -12.79 -2.63 -5.06
CA ARG A 80 -12.05 -3.13 -6.22
C ARG A 80 -12.92 -4.12 -7.00
N ILE A 81 -13.06 -3.89 -8.29
CA ILE A 81 -13.79 -4.76 -9.21
C ILE A 81 -12.89 -5.08 -10.40
N ASP A 82 -12.67 -6.36 -10.66
CA ASP A 82 -11.91 -6.85 -11.81
C ASP A 82 -12.83 -6.95 -13.03
N MET A 83 -12.57 -6.15 -14.07
CA MET A 83 -13.41 -6.12 -15.27
C MET A 83 -13.27 -7.36 -16.15
N SER A 84 -12.26 -8.20 -15.93
CA SER A 84 -12.17 -9.53 -16.54
C SER A 84 -13.32 -10.45 -16.10
N GLU A 85 -13.93 -10.21 -14.94
CA GLU A 85 -15.15 -10.92 -14.53
C GLU A 85 -16.42 -10.45 -15.28
N TYR A 86 -16.33 -9.34 -16.03
CA TYR A 86 -17.45 -8.66 -16.67
C TYR A 86 -17.33 -8.65 -18.20
N MET A 87 -16.60 -9.61 -18.76
CA MET A 87 -16.44 -9.80 -20.21
C MET A 87 -17.75 -10.18 -20.92
N GLU A 88 -18.66 -10.83 -20.19
CA GLU A 88 -19.92 -11.33 -20.73
C GLU A 88 -21.11 -10.44 -20.36
N LYS A 89 -22.05 -10.28 -21.28
CA LYS A 89 -23.21 -9.40 -21.11
C LYS A 89 -24.02 -9.66 -19.83
N PHE A 90 -24.23 -10.93 -19.47
CA PHE A 90 -25.03 -11.27 -18.29
C PHE A 90 -24.30 -10.95 -16.98
N ALA A 91 -22.96 -10.96 -16.98
CA ALA A 91 -22.17 -10.61 -15.80
C ALA A 91 -22.34 -9.14 -15.41
N VAL A 92 -22.63 -8.24 -16.37
CA VAL A 92 -22.87 -6.80 -16.13
C VAL A 92 -23.98 -6.58 -15.11
N SER A 93 -25.01 -7.43 -15.10
CA SER A 93 -26.08 -7.35 -14.11
C SER A 93 -25.56 -7.48 -12.67
N ARG A 94 -24.46 -8.21 -12.41
CA ARG A 94 -23.88 -8.32 -11.07
C ARG A 94 -23.38 -6.98 -10.50
N LEU A 95 -23.07 -5.97 -11.32
CA LEU A 95 -22.68 -4.63 -10.84
C LEU A 95 -23.86 -3.89 -10.19
N LEU A 96 -25.05 -4.03 -10.78
CA LEU A 96 -26.29 -3.34 -10.38
C LEU A 96 -27.27 -4.24 -9.62
N GLY A 97 -26.98 -5.54 -9.55
CA GLY A 97 -27.84 -6.57 -8.98
C GLY A 97 -28.66 -7.28 -10.06
N ALA A 98 -29.02 -8.53 -9.77
CA ALA A 98 -29.85 -9.32 -10.66
C ALA A 98 -31.24 -8.68 -10.79
N PRO A 99 -31.96 -8.83 -11.92
CA PRO A 99 -33.35 -8.37 -12.04
C PRO A 99 -34.31 -9.13 -11.11
N PRO A 100 -35.50 -8.58 -10.82
CA PRO A 100 -36.54 -9.29 -10.08
C PRO A 100 -36.85 -10.67 -10.70
N GLY A 101 -36.83 -11.73 -9.88
CA GLY A 101 -37.08 -13.10 -10.31
C GLY A 101 -35.84 -13.93 -10.70
N TYR A 102 -34.64 -13.36 -10.60
CA TYR A 102 -33.37 -14.08 -10.78
C TYR A 102 -32.69 -14.38 -9.44
N VAL A 103 -31.86 -15.43 -9.41
CA VAL A 103 -31.03 -15.77 -8.24
C VAL A 103 -30.07 -14.61 -7.96
N GLY A 104 -29.96 -14.20 -6.70
CA GLY A 104 -29.13 -13.06 -6.28
C GLY A 104 -29.84 -11.70 -6.32
N TYR A 105 -31.15 -11.65 -6.59
CA TYR A 105 -31.94 -10.40 -6.55
C TYR A 105 -31.84 -9.67 -5.20
N GLU A 106 -31.87 -10.42 -4.09
CA GLU A 106 -31.84 -9.85 -2.73
C GLU A 106 -30.45 -9.36 -2.30
N GLU A 107 -29.37 -9.81 -2.95
CA GLU A 107 -27.99 -9.46 -2.58
C GLU A 107 -27.60 -8.05 -3.05
N GLY A 108 -28.35 -7.47 -3.98
CA GLY A 108 -28.03 -6.20 -4.62
C GLY A 108 -26.83 -6.30 -5.57
N GLY A 109 -26.41 -5.17 -6.14
CA GLY A 109 -25.26 -5.14 -7.03
C GLY A 109 -23.94 -5.00 -6.28
N GLN A 110 -22.89 -5.67 -6.76
CA GLN A 110 -21.56 -5.61 -6.14
C GLN A 110 -21.03 -4.18 -6.02
N LEU A 111 -21.21 -3.37 -7.07
CA LEU A 111 -20.78 -1.97 -7.07
C LEU A 111 -21.75 -1.09 -6.26
N THR A 112 -23.05 -1.22 -6.56
CA THR A 112 -24.09 -0.35 -5.99
C THR A 112 -24.23 -0.55 -4.48
N GLU A 113 -24.22 -1.78 -3.97
CA GLU A 113 -24.28 -2.05 -2.53
C GLU A 113 -23.02 -1.61 -1.80
N ALA A 114 -21.84 -1.85 -2.38
CA ALA A 114 -20.58 -1.45 -1.75
C ALA A 114 -20.51 0.07 -1.56
N VAL A 115 -20.85 0.84 -2.60
CA VAL A 115 -20.88 2.31 -2.54
C VAL A 115 -22.02 2.82 -1.66
N ARG A 116 -23.20 2.18 -1.69
CA ARG A 116 -24.32 2.54 -0.79
C ARG A 116 -23.95 2.37 0.68
N ARG A 117 -23.21 1.31 1.03
CA ARG A 117 -22.75 1.04 2.41
C ARG A 117 -21.60 1.96 2.83
N ARG A 118 -20.71 2.32 1.89
CA ARG A 118 -19.58 3.21 2.12
C ARG A 118 -19.45 4.25 0.99
N PRO A 119 -20.18 5.37 1.06
CA PRO A 119 -20.18 6.39 0.01
C PRO A 119 -18.85 7.14 -0.16
N TYR A 120 -18.03 7.13 0.90
CA TYR A 120 -16.68 7.70 0.92
C TYR A 120 -15.67 6.59 0.65
N THR A 121 -15.41 6.33 -0.63
CA THR A 121 -14.54 5.25 -1.08
C THR A 121 -13.88 5.57 -2.41
N VAL A 122 -12.71 4.99 -2.63
CA VAL A 122 -12.17 4.84 -3.98
C VAL A 122 -12.88 3.67 -4.66
N VAL A 123 -13.28 3.82 -5.91
CA VAL A 123 -13.80 2.72 -6.75
C VAL A 123 -12.74 2.41 -7.79
N LEU A 124 -12.14 1.24 -7.69
CA LEU A 124 -11.12 0.75 -8.60
C LEU A 124 -11.72 -0.27 -9.57
N LEU A 125 -11.81 0.09 -10.85
CA LEU A 125 -12.22 -0.76 -11.96
C LEU A 125 -10.97 -1.22 -12.70
N ASP A 126 -10.50 -2.43 -12.41
CA ASP A 126 -9.22 -2.95 -12.91
C ASP A 126 -9.42 -3.61 -14.29
N GLU A 127 -8.45 -3.47 -15.19
CA GLU A 127 -8.44 -4.09 -16.53
C GLU A 127 -9.64 -3.72 -17.42
N MET A 128 -9.97 -2.42 -17.49
CA MET A 128 -11.16 -1.90 -18.18
C MET A 128 -11.27 -2.32 -19.65
N GLU A 129 -10.16 -2.61 -20.32
CA GLU A 129 -10.15 -3.11 -21.70
C GLU A 129 -10.76 -4.51 -21.88
N LYS A 130 -11.00 -5.25 -20.78
CA LYS A 130 -11.63 -6.56 -20.78
C LYS A 130 -13.15 -6.48 -20.60
N ALA A 131 -13.66 -5.36 -20.12
CA ALA A 131 -15.09 -5.20 -19.84
C ALA A 131 -15.97 -5.36 -21.08
N HIS A 132 -17.16 -5.94 -20.90
CA HIS A 132 -18.20 -5.92 -21.91
C HIS A 132 -18.66 -4.47 -22.20
N ALA A 133 -19.07 -4.20 -23.44
CA ALA A 133 -19.53 -2.87 -23.89
C ALA A 133 -20.65 -2.27 -23.00
N ASP A 134 -21.54 -3.11 -22.46
CA ASP A 134 -22.64 -2.66 -21.60
C ASP A 134 -22.18 -2.13 -20.23
N VAL A 135 -20.97 -2.46 -19.77
CA VAL A 135 -20.39 -1.87 -18.55
C VAL A 135 -20.19 -0.36 -18.74
N PHE A 136 -19.73 0.06 -19.91
CA PHE A 136 -19.48 1.47 -20.20
C PHE A 136 -20.75 2.32 -20.12
N ASN A 137 -21.93 1.76 -20.46
CA ASN A 137 -23.20 2.46 -20.33
C ASN A 137 -23.52 2.78 -18.86
N VAL A 138 -23.21 1.85 -17.96
CA VAL A 138 -23.36 2.03 -16.51
C VAL A 138 -22.40 3.11 -16.02
N LEU A 139 -21.14 3.05 -16.47
CA LEU A 139 -20.12 4.03 -16.08
C LEU A 139 -20.44 5.43 -16.60
N LEU A 140 -20.94 5.58 -17.83
CA LEU A 140 -21.38 6.88 -18.35
C LEU A 140 -22.41 7.53 -17.43
N GLN A 141 -23.38 6.78 -16.93
CA GLN A 141 -24.36 7.31 -15.97
C GLN A 141 -23.70 7.76 -14.67
N ILE A 142 -22.74 6.98 -14.15
CA ILE A 142 -21.99 7.33 -12.93
C ILE A 142 -21.11 8.57 -13.14
N LEU A 143 -20.44 8.69 -14.27
CA LEU A 143 -19.55 9.82 -14.57
C LEU A 143 -20.34 11.11 -14.90
N ASP A 144 -21.54 10.96 -15.48
CA ASP A 144 -22.39 12.09 -15.88
C ASP A 144 -23.21 12.63 -14.72
N ASP A 145 -23.98 11.76 -14.09
CA ASP A 145 -24.98 12.14 -13.09
C ASP A 145 -24.48 11.91 -11.66
N GLY A 146 -23.32 11.26 -11.48
CA GLY A 146 -22.80 10.84 -10.18
C GLY A 146 -23.74 9.93 -9.41
N ARG A 147 -24.62 9.20 -10.12
CA ARG A 147 -25.57 8.27 -9.53
C ARG A 147 -25.94 7.18 -10.51
N VAL A 148 -26.34 6.04 -9.98
CA VAL A 148 -26.90 4.94 -10.76
C VAL A 148 -28.08 4.34 -10.02
N THR A 149 -29.06 3.83 -10.76
CA THR A 149 -30.19 3.10 -10.18
C THR A 149 -29.91 1.61 -10.25
N ASP A 150 -30.01 0.94 -9.11
CA ASP A 150 -29.83 -0.51 -9.03
C ASP A 150 -31.07 -1.26 -9.55
N SER A 151 -30.95 -2.59 -9.65
CA SER A 151 -32.03 -3.49 -10.08
C SER A 151 -33.26 -3.51 -9.16
N GLN A 152 -33.15 -2.97 -7.94
CA GLN A 152 -34.24 -2.82 -6.98
C GLN A 152 -34.89 -1.43 -7.05
N GLY A 153 -34.45 -0.57 -7.97
CA GLY A 153 -34.96 0.79 -8.14
C GLY A 153 -34.39 1.81 -7.16
N ARG A 154 -33.34 1.45 -6.40
CA ARG A 154 -32.69 2.36 -5.45
C ARG A 154 -31.62 3.15 -6.17
N THR A 155 -31.64 4.48 -6.00
CA THR A 155 -30.60 5.35 -6.54
C THR A 155 -29.42 5.44 -5.58
N VAL A 156 -28.23 5.09 -6.06
CA VAL A 156 -26.96 5.16 -5.31
C VAL A 156 -26.15 6.35 -5.82
N SER A 157 -25.68 7.21 -4.91
CA SER A 157 -24.83 8.36 -5.24
C SER A 157 -23.34 8.02 -5.15
N PHE A 158 -22.59 8.55 -6.09
CA PHE A 158 -21.14 8.44 -6.26
C PHE A 158 -20.43 9.78 -6.05
N ALA A 159 -21.14 10.84 -5.64
CA ALA A 159 -20.60 12.19 -5.48
C ALA A 159 -19.37 12.26 -4.53
N ASN A 160 -19.31 11.36 -3.54
CA ASN A 160 -18.21 11.30 -2.57
C ASN A 160 -17.16 10.23 -2.89
N THR A 161 -17.19 9.68 -4.10
CA THR A 161 -16.26 8.64 -4.54
C THR A 161 -15.17 9.21 -5.43
N VAL A 162 -14.02 8.52 -5.48
CA VAL A 162 -13.03 8.71 -6.55
C VAL A 162 -13.11 7.49 -7.46
N ILE A 163 -13.37 7.69 -8.74
CA ILE A 163 -13.43 6.59 -9.72
C ILE A 163 -12.07 6.46 -10.39
N ILE A 164 -11.45 5.29 -10.27
CA ILE A 164 -10.20 4.97 -10.93
C ILE A 164 -10.41 3.75 -11.78
N MET A 165 -10.16 3.89 -13.07
CA MET A 165 -10.11 2.79 -14.03
C MET A 165 -8.65 2.52 -14.36
N THR A 166 -8.26 1.26 -14.45
CA THR A 166 -6.93 0.90 -14.96
C THR A 166 -7.06 0.22 -16.30
N SER A 167 -6.05 0.42 -17.14
CA SER A 167 -5.91 -0.35 -18.35
C SER A 167 -4.44 -0.64 -18.63
N ASN A 168 -4.17 -1.77 -19.28
CA ASN A 168 -2.86 -2.08 -19.83
C ASN A 168 -2.74 -1.70 -21.31
N LEU A 169 -3.76 -1.05 -21.89
CA LEU A 169 -3.68 -0.48 -23.23
C LEU A 169 -2.55 0.56 -23.31
N GLY A 170 -1.90 0.64 -24.47
CA GLY A 170 -0.77 1.55 -24.67
C GLY A 170 0.56 1.07 -24.07
N SER A 171 0.62 -0.10 -23.44
CA SER A 171 1.85 -0.59 -22.79
C SER A 171 3.00 -0.78 -23.79
N THR A 172 2.71 -1.30 -24.99
CA THR A 172 3.72 -1.50 -26.04
C THR A 172 4.25 -0.14 -26.52
N GLU A 173 3.34 0.79 -26.78
CA GLU A 173 3.66 2.14 -27.25
C GLU A 173 4.49 2.90 -26.22
N ILE A 174 4.22 2.72 -24.93
CA ILE A 174 5.02 3.29 -23.85
C ILE A 174 6.45 2.74 -23.87
N MET A 175 6.60 1.41 -23.95
CA MET A 175 7.92 0.77 -24.00
C MET A 175 8.72 1.20 -25.23
N ASP A 176 8.11 1.11 -26.42
CA ASP A 176 8.76 1.48 -27.69
C ASP A 176 9.20 2.95 -27.69
N THR A 177 8.38 3.84 -27.11
CA THR A 177 8.70 5.27 -27.03
C THR A 177 9.90 5.52 -26.12
N ILE A 178 9.95 4.85 -24.97
CA ILE A 178 11.05 4.97 -24.01
C ILE A 178 12.34 4.40 -24.59
N GLU A 179 12.29 3.25 -25.27
CA GLU A 179 13.47 2.65 -25.92
C GLU A 179 14.00 3.49 -27.09
N SER A 180 13.13 4.19 -27.80
CA SER A 180 13.50 5.05 -28.93
C SER A 180 14.07 6.42 -28.54
N MET A 181 13.91 6.83 -27.29
CA MET A 181 14.34 8.14 -26.81
C MET A 181 15.80 8.12 -26.38
N PRO A 182 16.61 9.14 -26.75
CA PRO A 182 17.96 9.27 -26.24
C PRO A 182 17.97 9.56 -24.73
N ASP A 183 18.96 9.02 -24.03
CA ASP A 183 19.20 9.32 -22.61
C ASP A 183 19.37 10.82 -22.40
N GLY A 184 18.66 11.37 -21.41
CA GLY A 184 18.69 12.81 -21.08
C GLY A 184 17.70 13.68 -21.87
N ALA A 185 16.77 13.08 -22.63
CA ALA A 185 15.62 13.81 -23.17
C ALA A 185 14.83 14.55 -22.07
N ASP A 186 14.29 15.71 -22.41
CA ASP A 186 13.45 16.49 -21.50
C ASP A 186 12.27 15.65 -21.00
N ARG A 187 12.12 15.55 -19.68
CA ARG A 187 11.12 14.68 -19.04
C ARG A 187 9.70 15.11 -19.40
N ALA A 188 9.45 16.42 -19.49
CA ALA A 188 8.13 16.94 -19.82
C ALA A 188 7.77 16.62 -21.29
N ALA A 189 8.69 16.88 -22.22
CA ALA A 189 8.50 16.52 -23.63
C ALA A 189 8.31 15.00 -23.83
N ARG A 190 9.06 14.17 -23.08
CA ARG A 190 8.89 12.71 -23.10
C ARG A 190 7.50 12.30 -22.64
N TYR A 191 7.05 12.84 -21.51
CA TYR A 191 5.74 12.51 -20.97
C TYR A 191 4.62 12.94 -21.93
N GLU A 192 4.73 14.11 -22.56
CA GLU A 192 3.71 14.55 -23.52
C GLU A 192 3.64 13.63 -24.74
N LEU A 193 4.79 13.20 -25.29
CA LEU A 193 4.80 12.23 -26.39
C LEU A 193 4.18 10.88 -25.99
N LEU A 194 4.50 10.40 -24.79
CA LEU A 194 3.90 9.18 -24.24
C LEU A 194 2.38 9.33 -24.13
N ARG A 195 1.93 10.46 -23.58
CA ARG A 195 0.51 10.79 -23.43
C ARG A 195 -0.20 10.80 -24.78
N GLU A 196 0.37 11.47 -25.78
CA GLU A 196 -0.19 11.54 -27.13
C GLU A 196 -0.37 10.14 -27.74
N ARG A 197 0.67 9.30 -27.69
CA ARG A 197 0.64 7.94 -28.24
C ARG A 197 -0.38 7.05 -27.53
N VAL A 198 -0.39 7.07 -26.20
CA VAL A 198 -1.34 6.27 -25.40
C VAL A 198 -2.77 6.75 -25.61
N MET A 199 -2.99 8.06 -25.74
CA MET A 199 -4.30 8.62 -26.07
C MET A 199 -4.78 8.19 -27.45
N GLY A 200 -3.88 8.07 -28.43
CA GLY A 200 -4.22 7.51 -29.74
C GLY A 200 -4.74 6.07 -29.65
N VAL A 201 -4.09 5.22 -28.84
CA VAL A 201 -4.55 3.85 -28.57
C VAL A 201 -5.90 3.85 -27.85
N ALA A 202 -6.06 4.69 -26.83
CA ALA A 202 -7.29 4.82 -26.06
C ALA A 202 -8.48 5.25 -26.96
N GLN A 203 -8.27 6.19 -27.88
CA GLN A 203 -9.28 6.63 -28.85
C GLN A 203 -9.67 5.56 -29.86
N GLY A 204 -8.77 4.64 -30.18
CA GLY A 204 -9.07 3.48 -31.03
C GLY A 204 -9.93 2.42 -30.34
N PHE A 205 -9.87 2.33 -29.00
CA PHE A 205 -10.55 1.31 -28.22
C PHE A 205 -11.83 1.83 -27.55
N PHE A 206 -11.76 2.96 -26.85
CA PHE A 206 -12.88 3.55 -26.12
C PHE A 206 -13.70 4.49 -27.00
N ARG A 207 -15.02 4.51 -26.80
CA ARG A 207 -15.91 5.43 -27.50
C ARG A 207 -15.62 6.88 -27.09
N PRO A 208 -15.70 7.86 -28.01
CA PRO A 208 -15.48 9.27 -27.67
C PRO A 208 -16.37 9.78 -26.53
N GLU A 209 -17.62 9.31 -26.48
CA GLU A 209 -18.56 9.63 -25.41
C GLU A 209 -18.06 9.24 -24.02
N PHE A 210 -17.31 8.14 -23.89
CA PHE A 210 -16.71 7.72 -22.62
C PHE A 210 -15.44 8.52 -22.30
N ILE A 211 -14.58 8.72 -23.30
CA ILE A 211 -13.34 9.50 -23.15
C ILE A 211 -13.64 10.91 -22.63
N ASN A 212 -14.69 11.55 -23.17
CA ASN A 212 -15.07 12.90 -22.78
C ASN A 212 -15.65 13.02 -21.36
N ARG A 213 -15.89 11.90 -20.65
CA ARG A 213 -16.44 11.88 -19.28
C ARG A 213 -15.44 11.48 -18.22
N VAL A 214 -14.28 10.99 -18.63
CA VAL A 214 -13.15 10.78 -17.72
C VAL A 214 -12.43 12.13 -17.57
N ASP A 215 -12.22 12.56 -16.33
CA ASP A 215 -11.59 13.86 -16.07
C ASP A 215 -10.14 13.88 -16.55
N GLU A 216 -9.39 12.81 -16.28
CA GLU A 216 -7.99 12.70 -16.69
C GLU A 216 -7.57 11.30 -17.13
N PHE A 217 -6.82 11.25 -18.23
CA PHE A 217 -6.07 10.07 -18.67
C PHE A 217 -4.62 10.21 -18.23
N VAL A 218 -4.21 9.32 -17.34
CA VAL A 218 -2.92 9.37 -16.66
C VAL A 218 -2.05 8.22 -17.16
N VAL A 219 -0.88 8.55 -17.69
CA VAL A 219 0.08 7.55 -18.17
C VAL A 219 1.08 7.22 -17.08
N PHE A 220 1.27 5.93 -16.82
CA PHE A 220 2.26 5.42 -15.89
C PHE A 220 3.48 4.92 -16.66
N GLU A 221 4.64 5.42 -16.27
CA GLU A 221 5.91 5.04 -16.89
C GLU A 221 6.41 3.70 -16.29
N PRO A 222 7.12 2.86 -17.06
CA PRO A 222 7.87 1.73 -16.54
C PRO A 222 8.86 2.18 -15.48
N LEU A 223 9.04 1.35 -14.45
CA LEU A 223 9.94 1.66 -13.35
C LEU A 223 11.41 1.50 -13.75
N GLN A 224 12.21 2.51 -13.44
CA GLN A 224 13.66 2.49 -13.60
C GLN A 224 14.35 1.78 -12.43
N ARG A 225 15.62 1.39 -12.59
CA ARG A 225 16.38 0.66 -11.55
C ARG A 225 16.48 1.46 -10.25
N GLU A 226 16.68 2.76 -10.35
CA GLU A 226 16.80 3.67 -9.21
C GLU A 226 15.49 3.72 -8.43
N GLN A 227 14.36 3.78 -9.15
CA GLN A 227 13.02 3.78 -8.55
C GLN A 227 12.71 2.43 -7.88
N MET A 228 13.23 1.34 -8.42
CA MET A 228 13.09 0.01 -7.82
C MET A 228 13.80 -0.08 -6.48
N ARG A 229 14.96 0.55 -6.34
CA ARG A 229 15.67 0.67 -5.06
C ARG A 229 14.85 1.39 -4.01
N ASP A 230 14.24 2.51 -4.38
CA ASP A 230 13.36 3.26 -3.47
C ASP A 230 12.13 2.44 -3.06
N ILE A 231 11.55 1.65 -3.97
CA ILE A 231 10.44 0.74 -3.65
C ILE A 231 10.87 -0.36 -2.69
N VAL A 232 12.05 -0.97 -2.90
CA VAL A 232 12.61 -1.97 -1.98
C VAL A 232 12.82 -1.37 -0.60
N LYS A 233 13.39 -0.16 -0.52
CA LYS A 233 13.56 0.58 0.73
C LYS A 233 12.23 0.83 1.43
N LEU A 234 11.20 1.28 0.71
CA LEU A 234 9.87 1.50 1.26
C LEU A 234 9.26 0.22 1.88
N GLN A 235 9.45 -0.94 1.23
CA GLN A 235 9.00 -2.22 1.77
C GLN A 235 9.84 -2.68 2.98
N ALA A 236 11.16 -2.46 2.95
CA ALA A 236 12.03 -2.73 4.08
C ALA A 236 11.66 -1.86 5.30
N ASP A 237 11.31 -0.60 5.10
CA ASP A 237 10.84 0.31 6.16
C ASP A 237 9.51 -0.16 6.76
N ARG A 238 8.60 -0.71 5.94
CA ARG A 238 7.36 -1.35 6.45
C ARG A 238 7.68 -2.56 7.33
N LEU A 239 8.69 -3.35 6.99
CA LEU A 239 9.16 -4.44 7.83
C LEU A 239 9.83 -3.90 9.12
N ALA A 240 10.66 -2.87 9.02
CA ALA A 240 11.31 -2.22 10.15
C ALA A 240 10.29 -1.78 11.20
N LYS A 241 9.19 -1.15 10.79
CA LYS A 241 8.08 -0.75 11.69
C LYS A 241 7.44 -1.95 12.43
N ARG A 242 7.34 -3.11 11.77
CA ARG A 242 6.83 -4.34 12.42
C ARG A 242 7.84 -4.93 13.41
N ILE A 243 9.13 -4.77 13.15
CA ILE A 243 10.21 -5.16 14.07
C ILE A 243 10.27 -4.21 15.27
N GLU A 244 10.04 -2.92 15.06
CA GLU A 244 9.94 -1.91 16.13
C GLU A 244 8.80 -2.20 17.10
N ALA A 245 7.65 -2.68 16.60
CA ALA A 245 6.56 -3.15 17.46
C ALA A 245 6.96 -4.33 18.37
N LYS A 246 8.06 -5.03 18.07
CA LYS A 246 8.68 -6.06 18.91
C LYS A 246 9.85 -5.54 19.75
N LYS A 247 9.98 -4.22 19.91
CA LYS A 247 11.05 -3.52 20.65
C LYS A 247 12.46 -3.82 20.13
N MET A 248 12.62 -4.05 18.84
CA MET A 248 13.92 -4.20 18.17
C MET A 248 14.04 -3.11 17.09
N SER A 249 15.26 -2.73 16.72
CA SER A 249 15.50 -1.86 15.57
C SER A 249 16.00 -2.65 14.36
N MET A 250 15.71 -2.18 13.16
CA MET A 250 16.21 -2.77 11.92
C MET A 250 16.80 -1.67 11.05
N THR A 251 17.99 -1.89 10.51
CA THR A 251 18.63 -1.00 9.54
C THR A 251 19.15 -1.86 8.40
N ILE A 252 18.96 -1.39 7.16
CA ILE A 252 19.41 -2.08 5.96
C ILE A 252 20.54 -1.30 5.31
N THR A 253 21.61 -2.00 4.91
CA THR A 253 22.75 -1.38 4.21
C THR A 253 22.41 -1.09 2.75
N ASP A 254 23.18 -0.18 2.16
CA ASP A 254 23.08 0.13 0.74
C ASP A 254 23.36 -1.10 -0.14
N ALA A 255 24.32 -1.94 0.24
CA ALA A 255 24.63 -3.18 -0.46
C ALA A 255 23.45 -4.16 -0.47
N ALA A 256 22.75 -4.30 0.67
CA ALA A 256 21.56 -5.13 0.75
C ALA A 256 20.39 -4.56 -0.08
N LEU A 257 20.21 -3.23 -0.08
CA LEU A 257 19.22 -2.58 -0.92
C LEU A 257 19.50 -2.82 -2.41
N ASP A 258 20.74 -2.62 -2.86
CA ASP A 258 21.14 -2.85 -4.25
C ASP A 258 20.87 -4.29 -4.69
N HIS A 259 21.34 -5.25 -3.90
CA HIS A 259 21.13 -6.66 -4.22
C HIS A 259 19.64 -7.04 -4.30
N LEU A 260 18.83 -6.62 -3.33
CA LEU A 260 17.40 -6.89 -3.33
C LEU A 260 16.68 -6.24 -4.51
N SER A 261 17.17 -5.07 -4.94
CA SER A 261 16.63 -4.33 -6.10
C SER A 261 16.96 -5.02 -7.40
N GLU A 262 18.20 -5.48 -7.57
CA GLU A 262 18.62 -6.24 -8.75
C GLU A 262 17.84 -7.53 -8.91
N VAL A 263 17.68 -8.31 -7.84
CA VAL A 263 16.92 -9.57 -7.85
C VAL A 263 15.41 -9.33 -8.04
N GLY A 264 14.91 -8.18 -7.56
CA GLY A 264 13.51 -7.78 -7.69
C GLY A 264 13.15 -7.12 -9.02
N TYR A 265 14.13 -6.77 -9.85
CA TYR A 265 13.92 -6.01 -11.07
C TYR A 265 13.54 -6.90 -12.27
N ASP A 266 12.33 -6.72 -12.76
CA ASP A 266 11.92 -7.20 -14.07
C ASP A 266 11.15 -6.10 -14.80
N VAL A 267 11.67 -5.64 -15.93
CA VAL A 267 11.08 -4.57 -16.75
C VAL A 267 9.63 -4.90 -17.16
N ARG A 268 9.33 -6.17 -17.43
CA ARG A 268 8.01 -6.60 -17.90
C ARG A 268 6.98 -6.67 -16.78
N TYR A 269 7.41 -7.00 -15.57
CA TYR A 269 6.54 -7.16 -14.41
C TYR A 269 6.57 -5.98 -13.42
N GLY A 270 7.41 -4.97 -13.67
CA GLY A 270 7.61 -3.82 -12.80
C GLY A 270 7.98 -4.24 -11.38
N ALA A 271 7.39 -3.59 -10.38
CA ALA A 271 7.63 -3.89 -8.97
C ALA A 271 6.84 -5.10 -8.42
N ARG A 272 6.04 -5.81 -9.25
CA ARG A 272 5.26 -6.97 -8.76
C ARG A 272 6.13 -8.04 -8.06
N PRO A 273 7.31 -8.42 -8.58
CA PRO A 273 8.16 -9.42 -7.94
C PRO A 273 8.77 -8.96 -6.60
N VAL A 274 8.91 -7.64 -6.38
CA VAL A 274 9.62 -7.07 -5.22
C VAL A 274 9.08 -7.61 -3.90
N LYS A 275 7.75 -7.62 -3.73
CA LYS A 275 7.14 -8.14 -2.50
C LYS A 275 7.54 -9.59 -2.24
N ARG A 276 7.55 -10.42 -3.29
CA ARG A 276 7.94 -11.84 -3.19
C ARG A 276 9.42 -11.98 -2.87
N VAL A 277 10.28 -11.19 -3.51
CA VAL A 277 11.73 -11.19 -3.25
C VAL A 277 12.01 -10.80 -1.81
N ILE A 278 11.39 -9.74 -1.30
CA ILE A 278 11.51 -9.31 0.09
C ILE A 278 10.99 -10.38 1.04
N GLN A 279 9.84 -10.99 0.76
CA GLN A 279 9.33 -12.09 1.57
C GLN A 279 10.31 -13.27 1.65
N GLN A 280 10.88 -13.69 0.52
CA GLN A 280 11.74 -14.87 0.44
C GLN A 280 13.17 -14.62 0.92
N ARG A 281 13.74 -13.45 0.63
CA ARG A 281 15.15 -13.12 0.87
C ARG A 281 15.37 -12.33 2.15
N LEU A 282 14.36 -11.63 2.65
CA LEU A 282 14.46 -10.79 3.84
C LEU A 282 13.54 -11.29 4.97
N GLU A 283 12.22 -11.31 4.77
CA GLU A 283 11.26 -11.60 5.84
C GLU A 283 11.37 -13.04 6.36
N THR A 284 11.42 -14.03 5.46
CA THR A 284 11.48 -15.45 5.86
C THR A 284 12.77 -15.78 6.61
N PRO A 285 13.98 -15.39 6.13
CA PRO A 285 15.21 -15.62 6.88
C PRO A 285 15.25 -14.88 8.22
N LEU A 286 14.74 -13.65 8.27
CA LEU A 286 14.64 -12.88 9.52
C LEU A 286 13.69 -13.56 10.51
N ALA A 287 12.53 -14.02 10.07
CA ALA A 287 11.58 -14.74 10.90
C ALA A 287 12.21 -16.01 11.48
N GLN A 288 12.96 -16.78 10.68
CA GLN A 288 13.67 -17.95 11.17
C GLN A 288 14.73 -17.58 12.22
N ALA A 289 15.47 -16.48 12.04
CA ALA A 289 16.47 -16.02 13.01
C ALA A 289 15.83 -15.57 14.34
N LEU A 290 14.70 -14.86 14.26
CA LEU A 290 13.91 -14.50 15.43
C LEU A 290 13.41 -15.74 16.19
N LEU A 291 12.93 -16.76 15.48
CA LEU A 291 12.45 -18.01 16.07
C LEU A 291 13.56 -18.85 16.71
N ARG A 292 14.80 -18.76 16.19
CA ARG A 292 15.97 -19.40 16.81
C ARG A 292 16.45 -18.69 18.08
N GLY A 293 15.97 -17.47 18.34
CA GLY A 293 16.44 -16.64 19.44
C GLY A 293 17.76 -15.91 19.13
N ASP A 294 18.10 -15.74 17.85
CA ASP A 294 19.32 -15.03 17.43
C ASP A 294 19.29 -13.53 17.82
N PHE A 295 18.09 -12.98 18.05
CA PHE A 295 17.84 -11.60 18.47
C PHE A 295 16.83 -11.55 19.62
N ALA A 296 17.00 -10.58 20.53
CA ALA A 296 16.16 -10.32 21.68
C ALA A 296 15.64 -8.87 21.71
N GLU A 297 14.69 -8.58 22.60
CA GLU A 297 14.22 -7.20 22.83
C GLU A 297 15.40 -6.26 23.12
N GLY A 298 15.38 -5.07 22.52
CA GLY A 298 16.41 -4.05 22.64
C GLY A 298 17.57 -4.19 21.65
N ASP A 299 17.67 -5.29 20.91
CA ASP A 299 18.70 -5.46 19.89
C ASP A 299 18.41 -4.65 18.61
N GLY A 300 19.49 -4.22 17.96
CA GLY A 300 19.46 -3.75 16.58
C GLY A 300 19.80 -4.88 15.60
N ILE A 301 19.12 -4.88 14.47
CA ILE A 301 19.32 -5.84 13.37
C ILE A 301 19.87 -5.08 12.18
N LEU A 302 21.15 -5.31 11.87
CA LEU A 302 21.76 -4.82 10.64
C LEU A 302 21.55 -5.87 9.55
N VAL A 303 20.79 -5.51 8.53
CA VAL A 303 20.57 -6.30 7.33
C VAL A 303 21.64 -5.90 6.32
N ASP A 304 22.52 -6.85 5.97
CA ASP A 304 23.63 -6.62 5.05
C ASP A 304 23.65 -7.65 3.91
N PHE A 305 24.48 -7.41 2.90
CA PHE A 305 24.70 -8.32 1.80
C PHE A 305 26.19 -8.63 1.66
N ASP A 306 26.51 -9.91 1.78
CA ASP A 306 27.87 -10.41 1.57
C ASP A 306 28.07 -10.79 0.11
N ASP A 307 28.72 -9.90 -0.65
CA ASP A 307 29.06 -10.10 -2.06
C ASP A 307 30.32 -10.96 -2.28
N THR A 308 31.05 -11.30 -1.20
CA THR A 308 32.33 -12.03 -1.27
C THR A 308 32.18 -13.55 -1.31
N ALA A 309 30.96 -14.06 -1.09
CA ALA A 309 30.65 -15.47 -1.15
C ALA A 309 30.41 -15.96 -2.60
N ASP A 310 30.70 -17.24 -2.87
CA ASP A 310 30.36 -17.92 -4.13
C ASP A 310 28.89 -17.67 -4.54
N GLU A 311 28.57 -17.69 -5.84
CA GLU A 311 27.21 -17.40 -6.36
C GLU A 311 26.08 -18.18 -5.64
N SER A 312 26.36 -19.38 -5.13
CA SER A 312 25.41 -20.21 -4.38
C SER A 312 25.24 -19.84 -2.89
N ALA A 313 26.15 -19.03 -2.35
CA ALA A 313 26.20 -18.62 -0.95
C ALA A 313 25.88 -17.13 -0.72
N ARG A 314 25.78 -16.33 -1.79
CA ARG A 314 25.29 -14.94 -1.76
C ARG A 314 23.89 -14.87 -1.15
N LYS A 315 23.81 -14.31 0.06
CA LYS A 315 22.56 -14.17 0.80
C LYS A 315 22.56 -12.90 1.62
N VAL A 316 21.37 -12.40 1.88
CA VAL A 316 21.16 -11.38 2.90
C VAL A 316 21.56 -11.96 4.26
N THR A 317 22.41 -11.24 4.97
CA THR A 317 22.89 -11.59 6.30
C THR A 317 22.28 -10.66 7.34
N PHE A 318 22.20 -11.15 8.58
CA PHE A 318 21.66 -10.40 9.71
C PHE A 318 22.72 -10.35 10.79
N VAL A 319 23.17 -9.15 11.12
CA VAL A 319 24.16 -8.92 12.17
C VAL A 319 23.45 -8.27 13.34
N ARG A 320 23.65 -8.85 14.53
CA ARG A 320 23.15 -8.30 15.78
C ARG A 320 24.01 -7.11 16.19
N LEU A 321 23.38 -5.97 16.35
CA LEU A 321 23.95 -4.78 16.98
C LEU A 321 23.44 -4.76 18.44
N PRO A 322 24.32 -4.95 19.45
CA PRO A 322 23.91 -4.86 20.84
C PRO A 322 23.28 -3.49 21.12
N GLY A 323 22.08 -3.47 21.68
CA GLY A 323 21.51 -2.24 22.23
C GLY A 323 22.42 -1.67 23.32
N ALA A 324 22.44 -0.35 23.49
CA ALA A 324 23.30 0.38 24.43
C ALA A 324 23.10 0.04 25.94
N ALA A 325 22.50 -1.09 26.28
CA ALA A 325 22.22 -1.54 27.64
C ALA A 325 22.45 -3.05 27.80
N ARG A 326 23.67 -3.52 27.56
CA ARG A 326 24.22 -4.72 28.22
C ARG A 326 25.70 -4.45 28.55
N VAL A 327 25.91 -3.84 29.71
CA VAL A 327 27.14 -4.11 30.46
C VAL A 327 26.89 -5.49 31.04
N ASP A 328 27.52 -6.51 30.46
CA ASP A 328 27.53 -7.85 31.03
C ASP A 328 28.23 -7.76 32.39
N ASP A 329 27.43 -7.85 33.47
CA ASP A 329 27.92 -8.12 34.81
C ASP A 329 28.45 -9.56 34.85
N SER A 330 29.68 -9.72 34.38
CA SER A 330 30.48 -10.92 34.59
C SER A 330 31.55 -10.60 35.62
N GLY A 331 31.13 -10.48 36.88
CA GLY A 331 32.03 -10.23 37.99
C GLY A 331 31.51 -10.77 39.32
N SER A 332 31.65 -12.08 39.56
CA SER A 332 32.27 -12.62 40.78
C SER A 332 32.02 -14.12 40.93
N ASP A 333 33.09 -14.90 40.80
CA ASP A 333 33.31 -16.09 41.62
C ASP A 333 34.79 -16.45 41.59
N SER A 334 35.51 -16.14 42.67
CA SER A 334 36.56 -16.99 43.29
C SER A 334 37.32 -16.24 44.41
N ASP A 335 37.12 -16.74 45.63
CA ASP A 335 38.05 -17.02 46.73
C ASP A 335 39.17 -16.05 47.18
N GLY A 336 39.26 -15.88 48.52
CA GLY A 336 40.55 -15.62 49.19
C GLY A 336 40.58 -14.98 50.59
N GLY A 337 40.05 -15.65 51.63
CA GLY A 337 40.68 -15.88 52.95
C GLY A 337 41.17 -14.75 53.90
N SER A 338 40.59 -14.78 55.13
CA SER A 338 41.18 -14.46 56.48
C SER A 338 41.51 -12.99 56.81
N SER A 339 41.41 -12.45 58.04
CA SER A 339 41.10 -12.93 59.40
C SER A 339 41.00 -11.73 60.37
N ALA A 340 40.28 -11.94 61.48
CA ALA A 340 40.47 -11.39 62.83
C ALA A 340 39.98 -9.96 63.20
N ASP A 341 39.07 -10.02 64.19
CA ASP A 341 39.00 -9.26 65.44
C ASP A 341 38.31 -7.89 65.59
N ASP A 342 37.40 -7.94 66.56
CA ASP A 342 37.05 -6.98 67.61
C ASP A 342 35.97 -5.90 67.41
N ALA A 343 34.89 -6.15 68.16
CA ALA A 343 34.32 -5.28 69.21
C ALA A 343 32.90 -4.69 68.99
N ARG A 344 31.98 -5.18 69.85
CA ARG A 344 30.98 -4.45 70.67
C ARG A 344 30.17 -3.35 69.95
N GLY A 345 28.88 -3.53 69.69
CA GLY A 345 27.81 -3.42 70.70
C GLY A 345 26.51 -2.86 70.07
N PRO A 346 25.36 -2.94 70.77
CA PRO A 346 24.04 -3.14 70.13
C PRO A 346 23.11 -1.93 70.21
N SER A 347 22.06 -1.89 69.37
CA SER A 347 20.70 -1.33 69.63
C SER A 347 19.98 -1.07 68.28
N SER A 348 18.97 -1.85 67.88
CA SER A 348 17.56 -1.90 68.33
C SER A 348 16.63 -0.90 67.64
N TRP A 349 15.37 -1.31 67.50
CA TRP A 349 14.16 -0.60 67.02
C TRP A 349 14.01 -0.53 65.50
N GLY A 350 12.98 -1.08 64.86
CA GLY A 350 11.73 -1.68 65.33
C GLY A 350 10.71 -1.56 64.20
N ALA A 351 10.19 -2.68 63.72
CA ALA A 351 8.97 -2.74 62.92
C ALA A 351 7.75 -2.44 63.81
N PRO A 352 6.58 -2.10 63.23
CA PRO A 352 5.54 -3.13 63.06
C PRO A 352 4.91 -3.09 61.65
N ALA A 353 4.62 -4.21 60.99
CA ALA A 353 3.53 -5.18 61.22
C ALA A 353 2.14 -4.61 60.85
N THR A 354 1.65 -4.92 59.63
CA THR A 354 0.63 -5.95 59.29
C THR A 354 -0.83 -5.56 59.54
N SER A 355 -1.67 -5.68 58.51
CA SER A 355 -2.92 -6.47 58.49
C SER A 355 -3.63 -6.28 57.13
N THR A 356 -3.66 -7.31 56.27
CA THR A 356 -4.72 -8.35 56.08
C THR A 356 -6.07 -7.80 55.62
N VAL A 357 -6.44 -7.99 54.34
CA VAL A 357 -7.20 -9.12 53.74
C VAL A 357 -8.71 -8.84 53.70
N SER A 358 -9.30 -8.87 52.51
CA SER A 358 -10.51 -9.67 52.24
C SER A 358 -10.72 -9.88 50.74
N GLN A 359 -10.82 -11.16 50.35
CA GLN A 359 -11.13 -11.64 49.01
C GLN A 359 -12.63 -11.66 48.72
N GLY A 360 -12.97 -11.62 47.43
CA GLY A 360 -14.03 -12.44 46.83
C GLY A 360 -15.02 -11.69 45.92
N PRO A 361 -15.76 -12.39 45.04
CA PRO A 361 -15.24 -13.22 43.93
C PRO A 361 -16.03 -13.06 42.59
N SER A 362 -15.56 -13.77 41.57
CA SER A 362 -16.29 -14.38 40.43
C SER A 362 -16.50 -13.60 39.12
N GLY A 363 -16.25 -14.30 37.99
CA GLY A 363 -16.66 -13.89 36.64
C GLY A 363 -15.84 -14.54 35.51
N ALA A 364 -16.39 -15.55 34.84
CA ALA A 364 -15.78 -16.46 33.86
C ALA A 364 -15.30 -15.88 32.50
N ALA A 365 -14.11 -16.34 32.06
CA ALA A 365 -13.70 -17.04 30.79
C ALA A 365 -14.09 -16.50 29.36
N PRO A 366 -13.53 -17.02 28.24
CA PRO A 366 -12.34 -16.48 27.56
C PRO A 366 -12.57 -16.10 26.08
N ALA A 367 -11.61 -15.36 25.50
CA ALA A 367 -11.55 -15.00 24.08
C ALA A 367 -11.04 -16.16 23.20
N ALA A 368 -11.76 -16.45 22.12
CA ALA A 368 -11.33 -17.33 21.05
C ALA A 368 -10.64 -16.52 19.94
N TYR A 369 -9.44 -16.95 19.56
CA TYR A 369 -8.79 -16.62 18.30
C TYR A 369 -9.06 -17.76 17.32
N ASP A 370 -9.54 -17.44 16.11
CA ASP A 370 -9.58 -18.36 14.98
C ASP A 370 -8.93 -17.70 13.75
N TRP A 371 -8.37 -18.57 12.91
CA TRP A 371 -7.36 -18.39 11.87
C TRP A 371 -7.85 -17.70 10.59
#